data_AF-A0A936HEX2-F1
#
_entry.id   AF-A0A936HEX2-F1
#
_cell.length_a   1.000
_cell.length_b   1.000
_cell.length_c   1.000
_cell.angle_alpha   90.00
_cell.angle_beta   90.00
_cell.angle_gamma   90.00
#
_symmetry.space_group_name_H-M   'P 1'
#
loop_
_entity.id
_entity.type
_entity.pdbx_description
1 polymer ?
#
loop_
_entity_poly.entity_id
_entity_poly.type
_entity_poly.pdbx_seq_one_letter_code
_entity_poly.pdbx_strand_id
1 'polypeptide(L)'
;MAEPVNIQAVLKPKEQIRLDFEDDSEKVVLLIRREGTSIGTGPLAGLKATEYGMYDLLPGVGGDPRGYLEMTSQDGDVAYIKWHLRVVFVAEADGEPILLDNGYWELVGGTGRFKGLKGAGVLHITPVAENDRRFMLTGDIVEAPRQNGKG
;
A
#
# COMPACT_ATOMS: atom_id res chain seq x y z
N MET A 1 -0.01 -12.65 -21.13
CA MET A 1 0.55 -13.44 -20.01
C MET A 1 0.59 -12.54 -18.79
N ALA A 2 0.68 -13.10 -17.59
CA ALA A 2 0.84 -12.28 -16.39
C ALA A 2 2.24 -11.66 -16.34
N GLU A 3 2.32 -10.37 -16.02
CA GLU A 3 3.56 -9.63 -15.82
C GLU A 3 3.88 -9.54 -14.32
N PRO A 4 5.01 -10.11 -13.87
CA PRO A 4 5.36 -10.10 -12.46
C PRO A 4 5.69 -8.68 -11.99
N VAL A 5 5.19 -8.35 -10.80
CA VAL A 5 5.49 -7.14 -10.04
C VAL A 5 6.42 -7.52 -8.90
N ASN A 6 7.55 -6.81 -8.79
CA ASN A 6 8.40 -6.84 -7.62
C ASN A 6 9.02 -5.46 -7.43
N ILE A 7 8.34 -4.62 -6.65
CA ILE A 7 8.74 -3.23 -6.43
C ILE A 7 8.81 -2.90 -4.95
N GLN A 8 9.57 -1.86 -4.63
CA GLN A 8 9.51 -1.18 -3.36
C GLN A 8 9.51 0.34 -3.53
N ALA A 9 8.89 1.06 -2.61
CA ALA A 9 8.90 2.51 -2.56
C ALA A 9 9.03 2.98 -1.11
N VAL A 10 10.00 3.87 -0.84
CA VAL A 10 10.05 4.60 0.44
C VAL A 10 9.17 5.83 0.30
N LEU A 11 8.07 5.86 1.05
CA LEU A 11 7.08 6.93 1.03
C LEU A 11 7.25 7.83 2.25
N LYS A 12 7.27 9.13 1.99
CA LYS A 12 7.48 10.19 2.98
C LYS A 12 6.20 10.99 3.21
N PRO A 13 5.82 11.28 4.46
CA PRO A 13 4.63 12.09 4.76
C PRO A 13 4.65 13.46 4.07
N LYS A 14 3.46 13.88 3.63
CA LYS A 14 3.20 15.22 3.09
C LYS A 14 2.08 15.91 3.85
N GLU A 15 1.03 15.17 4.17
CA GLU A 15 -0.15 15.68 4.85
C GLU A 15 -0.68 14.60 5.78
N GLN A 16 -1.20 14.99 6.93
CA GLN A 16 -1.82 14.07 7.88
C GLN A 16 -2.97 14.72 8.63
N ILE A 17 -3.99 13.93 8.94
CA ILE A 17 -5.09 14.26 9.85
C ILE A 17 -5.14 13.14 10.88
N ARG A 18 -5.09 13.49 12.16
CA ARG A 18 -5.01 12.53 13.27
C ARG A 18 -6.17 12.74 14.24
N LEU A 19 -6.75 11.62 14.68
CA LEU A 19 -7.70 11.55 15.78
C LEU A 19 -7.13 10.61 16.85
N ASP A 20 -6.91 11.15 18.03
CA ASP A 20 -6.58 10.40 19.24
C ASP A 20 -7.87 10.22 20.05
N PHE A 21 -8.16 8.99 20.48
CA PHE A 21 -9.34 8.71 21.29
C PHE A 21 -9.09 9.11 22.75
N GLU A 22 -9.96 9.95 23.31
CA GLU A 22 -9.89 10.44 24.69
C GLU A 22 -10.76 9.60 25.65
N ASP A 23 -10.77 8.27 25.46
CA ASP A 23 -11.59 7.30 26.21
C ASP A 23 -10.76 6.21 26.91
N ASP A 24 -9.48 6.49 27.19
CA ASP A 24 -8.48 5.58 27.77
C ASP A 24 -8.13 4.36 26.91
N SER A 25 -8.69 4.23 25.69
CA SER A 25 -8.35 3.12 24.78
C SER A 25 -6.98 3.25 24.11
N GLU A 26 -6.36 4.43 24.14
CA GLU A 26 -5.15 4.78 23.37
C GLU A 26 -5.30 4.59 21.84
N LYS A 27 -6.54 4.41 21.36
CA LYS A 27 -6.82 4.19 19.95
C LYS A 27 -6.52 5.45 19.13
N VAL A 28 -6.01 5.23 17.92
CA VAL A 28 -5.66 6.29 16.97
C VAL A 28 -6.24 5.97 15.60
N VAL A 29 -6.82 6.99 14.96
CA VAL A 29 -7.12 6.97 13.53
C VAL A 29 -6.31 8.04 12.83
N LEU A 30 -5.51 7.63 11.84
CA LEU A 30 -4.65 8.52 11.06
C LEU A 30 -5.01 8.44 9.57
N LEU A 31 -5.38 9.56 8.98
CA LEU A 31 -5.42 9.74 7.53
C LEU A 31 -4.11 10.38 7.09
N ILE A 32 -3.44 9.84 6.07
CA ILE A 32 -2.12 10.31 5.67
C ILE A 32 -1.94 10.26 4.15
N ARG A 33 -1.29 11.30 3.62
CA ARG A 33 -0.72 11.31 2.27
C ARG A 33 0.79 11.17 2.37
N ARG A 34 1.35 10.16 1.70
CA ARG A 34 2.79 10.00 1.54
C ARG A 34 3.18 9.96 0.07
N GLU A 35 4.43 10.31 -0.23
CA GLU A 35 4.94 10.27 -1.60
C GLU A 35 6.34 9.67 -1.67
N GLY A 36 6.63 8.99 -2.77
CA GLY A 36 7.94 8.45 -3.10
C GLY A 36 8.02 8.00 -4.56
N THR A 37 9.07 7.25 -4.87
CA THR A 37 9.26 6.64 -6.20
C THR A 37 9.50 5.16 -6.02
N SER A 38 8.83 4.37 -6.84
CA SER A 38 9.00 2.92 -6.88
C SER A 38 10.27 2.52 -7.63
N ILE A 39 10.98 1.53 -7.09
CA ILE A 39 12.14 0.90 -7.70
C ILE A 39 11.92 -0.61 -7.71
N GLY A 40 12.53 -1.32 -8.66
CA GLY A 40 12.38 -2.76 -8.83
C GLY A 40 12.06 -3.12 -10.28
N THR A 41 11.22 -4.14 -10.47
CA THR A 41 10.87 -4.69 -11.79
C THR A 41 9.36 -4.79 -11.99
N GLY A 42 8.95 -4.90 -13.25
CA GLY A 42 7.55 -5.03 -13.65
C GLY A 42 6.87 -3.71 -14.02
N PRO A 43 5.58 -3.75 -14.35
CA PRO A 43 4.85 -2.62 -14.92
C PRO A 43 4.70 -1.42 -13.97
N LEU A 44 4.93 -1.63 -12.67
CA LEU A 44 4.87 -0.59 -11.65
C LEU A 44 6.22 0.01 -11.27
N ALA A 45 7.33 -0.41 -11.88
CA ALA A 45 8.67 0.09 -11.55
C ALA A 45 8.91 1.50 -12.12
N GLY A 46 9.65 2.33 -11.38
CA GLY A 46 10.04 3.68 -11.80
C GLY A 46 8.92 4.73 -11.75
N LEU A 47 7.75 4.38 -11.21
CA LEU A 47 6.60 5.27 -11.09
C LEU A 47 6.69 6.13 -9.83
N LYS A 48 6.20 7.37 -9.91
CA LYS A 48 5.88 8.16 -8.71
C LYS A 48 4.75 7.44 -7.97
N ALA A 49 4.89 7.24 -6.66
CA ALA A 49 3.89 6.62 -5.81
C ALA A 49 3.37 7.66 -4.82
N THR A 50 2.05 7.88 -4.81
CA THR A 50 1.36 8.69 -3.81
C THR A 50 0.38 7.81 -3.04
N GLU A 51 0.58 7.71 -1.73
CA GLU A 51 -0.31 7.00 -0.83
C GLU A 51 -1.46 7.91 -0.37
N TYR A 52 -2.65 7.33 -0.29
CA TYR A 52 -3.78 7.85 0.46
C TYR A 52 -4.22 6.77 1.45
N GLY A 53 -3.69 6.84 2.67
CA GLY A 53 -3.82 5.81 3.70
C GLY A 53 -4.72 6.22 4.86
N MET A 54 -5.43 5.23 5.40
CA MET A 54 -6.14 5.29 6.68
C MET A 54 -5.58 4.20 7.59
N TYR A 55 -5.05 4.60 8.74
CA TYR A 55 -4.49 3.73 9.75
C TYR A 55 -5.39 3.76 10.98
N ASP A 56 -6.20 2.72 11.16
CA ASP A 56 -6.98 2.47 12.37
C ASP A 56 -6.14 1.55 13.26
N LEU A 57 -5.57 2.11 14.32
CA LEU A 57 -4.53 1.48 15.14
C LEU A 57 -4.90 1.51 16.61
N LEU A 58 -4.58 0.41 17.28
CA LEU A 58 -4.40 0.33 18.72
C LEU A 58 -2.91 0.07 18.97
N PRO A 59 -2.13 1.11 19.33
CA PRO A 59 -0.69 0.98 19.57
C PRO A 59 -0.34 -0.17 20.51
N GLY A 60 0.72 -0.92 20.20
CA GLY A 60 1.15 -2.10 20.98
C GLY A 60 0.25 -3.34 20.83
N VAL A 61 -0.91 -3.24 20.19
CA VAL A 61 -1.84 -4.37 19.99
C VAL A 61 -1.94 -4.74 18.51
N GLY A 62 -2.32 -3.78 17.66
CA GLY A 62 -2.45 -4.03 16.22
C GLY A 62 -3.35 -3.02 15.53
N GLY A 63 -3.84 -3.37 14.36
CA GLY A 63 -4.78 -2.52 13.60
C GLY A 63 -5.04 -3.01 12.19
N ASP A 64 -5.90 -2.27 11.49
CA ASP A 64 -6.38 -2.62 10.15
C ASP A 64 -6.18 -1.46 9.15
N PRO A 65 -4.93 -1.10 8.82
CA PRO A 65 -4.69 -0.06 7.83
C PRO A 65 -5.20 -0.43 6.44
N ARG A 66 -5.66 0.57 5.70
CA ARG A 66 -6.17 0.43 4.34
C ARG A 66 -6.00 1.72 3.56
N GLY A 67 -5.96 1.62 2.25
CA GLY A 67 -5.87 2.81 1.42
C GLY A 67 -5.66 2.53 -0.04
N TYR A 68 -5.14 3.54 -0.73
CA TYR A 68 -4.79 3.48 -2.13
C TYR A 68 -3.35 3.97 -2.36
N LEU A 69 -2.72 3.45 -3.41
CA LEU A 69 -1.58 4.10 -4.07
C LEU A 69 -2.04 4.59 -5.44
N GLU A 70 -1.76 5.85 -5.72
CA GLU A 70 -1.73 6.40 -7.07
C GLU A 70 -0.30 6.25 -7.61
N MET A 71 -0.13 5.45 -8.65
CA MET A 71 1.18 5.16 -9.26
C MET A 71 1.23 5.82 -10.65
N THR A 72 2.04 6.87 -10.80
CA THR A 72 2.05 7.74 -11.98
C THR A 72 3.35 7.60 -12.77
N SER A 73 3.21 7.32 -14.07
CA SER A 73 4.35 7.24 -15.00
C SER A 73 4.87 8.63 -15.40
N GLN A 74 6.03 8.67 -16.05
CA GLN A 74 6.58 9.91 -16.59
C GLN A 74 5.67 10.53 -17.66
N ASP A 75 4.94 9.70 -18.41
CA ASP A 75 4.01 10.12 -19.45
C ASP A 75 2.62 10.50 -18.89
N GLY A 76 2.40 10.39 -17.58
CA GLY A 76 1.16 10.74 -16.91
C GLY A 76 0.10 9.63 -16.83
N ASP A 77 0.44 8.41 -17.26
CA ASP A 77 -0.43 7.24 -17.07
C ASP A 77 -0.48 6.86 -15.59
N VAL A 78 -1.67 6.51 -15.10
CA VAL A 78 -1.92 6.27 -13.68
C VAL A 78 -2.43 4.85 -13.45
N ALA A 79 -1.87 4.16 -12.47
CA ALA A 79 -2.42 2.93 -11.89
C ALA A 79 -2.93 3.21 -10.47
N TYR A 80 -4.15 2.78 -10.17
CA TYR A 80 -4.75 2.87 -8.85
C TYR A 80 -4.70 1.51 -8.16
N ILE A 81 -3.88 1.43 -7.12
CA ILE A 81 -3.70 0.21 -6.33
C ILE A 81 -4.46 0.35 -5.02
N LYS A 82 -5.43 -0.52 -4.77
CA LYS A 82 -6.07 -0.64 -3.45
C LYS A 82 -5.23 -1.55 -2.58
N TRP A 83 -5.09 -1.25 -1.30
CA TRP A 83 -4.37 -2.10 -0.37
C TRP A 83 -5.07 -2.21 0.99
N HIS A 84 -4.85 -3.35 1.64
CA HIS A 84 -5.33 -3.66 2.97
C HIS A 84 -4.23 -4.39 3.74
N LEU A 85 -4.08 -4.05 5.01
CA LEU A 85 -3.07 -4.60 5.91
C LEU A 85 -3.72 -5.11 7.19
N ARG A 86 -3.01 -6.03 7.85
CA ARG A 86 -3.21 -6.37 9.25
C ARG A 86 -1.90 -6.10 9.98
N VAL A 87 -1.98 -5.23 10.97
CA VAL A 87 -0.88 -4.94 11.88
C VAL A 87 -0.99 -5.82 13.11
N VAL A 88 0.08 -6.52 13.45
CA VAL A 88 0.20 -7.34 14.66
C VAL A 88 1.54 -7.04 15.34
N PHE A 89 1.49 -6.77 16.64
CA PHE A 89 2.68 -6.68 17.47
C PHE A 89 2.96 -8.06 18.06
N VAL A 90 4.15 -8.60 17.82
CA VAL A 90 4.57 -9.91 18.31
C VAL A 90 5.70 -9.73 19.30
N ALA A 91 5.55 -10.27 20.50
CA ALA A 91 6.62 -10.30 21.49
C ALA A 91 7.69 -11.30 21.06
N GLU A 92 8.95 -10.88 21.03
CA GLU A 92 10.08 -11.82 20.99
C GLU A 92 10.52 -12.20 22.40
N ALA A 93 11.20 -13.35 22.52
CA ALA A 93 11.61 -13.92 23.80
C ALA A 93 12.67 -13.08 24.54
N ASP A 94 13.30 -12.12 23.86
CA ASP A 94 14.52 -11.41 24.29
C ASP A 94 14.44 -9.87 24.26
N GLY A 95 13.28 -9.25 23.98
CA GLY A 95 13.10 -7.84 24.32
C GLY A 95 12.12 -7.04 23.46
N GLU A 96 12.50 -6.69 22.23
CA GLU A 96 11.73 -5.71 21.44
C GLU A 96 10.60 -6.37 20.63
N PRO A 97 9.39 -5.79 20.65
CA PRO A 97 8.29 -6.31 19.85
C PRO A 97 8.54 -6.13 18.35
N ILE A 98 8.33 -7.19 17.58
CA ILE A 98 8.32 -7.12 16.12
C ILE A 98 6.97 -6.59 15.63
N LEU A 99 7.03 -5.66 14.69
CA LEU A 99 5.88 -5.18 13.95
C LEU A 99 5.69 -6.02 12.67
N LEU A 100 4.63 -6.81 12.63
CA LEU A 100 4.19 -7.49 11.41
C LEU A 100 3.12 -6.64 10.74
N ASP A 101 3.49 -5.97 9.65
CA ASP A 101 2.59 -5.16 8.83
C ASP A 101 2.48 -5.78 7.42
N ASN A 102 1.53 -6.70 7.29
CA ASN A 102 1.37 -7.56 6.12
C ASN A 102 -0.04 -7.47 5.56
N GLY A 103 -0.17 -7.64 4.26
CA GLY A 103 -1.48 -7.75 3.64
C GLY A 103 -1.39 -7.94 2.14
N TYR A 104 -2.32 -7.34 1.43
CA TYR A 104 -2.48 -7.56 -0.01
C TYR A 104 -2.77 -6.26 -0.74
N TRP A 105 -2.55 -6.29 -2.04
CA TRP A 105 -2.86 -5.21 -2.95
C TRP A 105 -3.64 -5.71 -4.16
N GLU A 106 -4.40 -4.81 -4.77
CA GLU A 106 -5.18 -5.06 -5.99
C GLU A 106 -5.06 -3.86 -6.93
N LEU A 107 -4.79 -4.08 -8.22
CA LEU A 107 -4.96 -3.06 -9.26
C LEU A 107 -6.46 -2.91 -9.56
N VAL A 108 -7.04 -1.80 -9.09
CA VAL A 108 -8.49 -1.55 -9.15
C VAL A 108 -8.90 -0.57 -10.25
N GLY A 109 -7.94 0.10 -10.88
CA GLY A 109 -8.20 0.98 -12.00
C GLY A 109 -6.92 1.52 -12.60
N GLY A 110 -7.02 2.09 -13.80
CA GLY A 110 -5.89 2.74 -14.44
C GLY A 110 -6.23 3.45 -15.73
N THR A 111 -5.35 4.37 -16.13
CA THR A 111 -5.40 5.14 -17.37
C THR A 111 -4.26 4.71 -18.31
N GLY A 112 -4.34 5.12 -19.58
CA GLY A 112 -3.30 4.85 -20.58
C GLY A 112 -2.86 3.39 -20.61
N ARG A 113 -1.56 3.13 -20.41
CA ARG A 113 -0.99 1.78 -20.42
C ARG A 113 -1.53 0.84 -19.35
N PHE A 114 -2.16 1.36 -18.29
CA PHE A 114 -2.76 0.56 -17.22
C PHE A 114 -4.26 0.31 -17.41
N LYS A 115 -4.87 0.91 -18.43
CA LYS A 115 -6.30 0.77 -18.70
C LYS A 115 -6.64 -0.68 -19.04
N GLY A 116 -7.66 -1.22 -18.37
CA GLY A 116 -8.14 -2.58 -18.62
C GLY A 116 -7.22 -3.67 -18.06
N LEU A 117 -6.19 -3.31 -17.30
CA LEU A 117 -5.39 -4.28 -16.55
C LEU A 117 -6.06 -4.61 -15.21
N LYS A 118 -5.74 -5.80 -14.70
CA LYS A 118 -6.04 -6.26 -13.34
C LYS A 118 -4.79 -6.86 -12.73
N GLY A 119 -4.72 -6.93 -11.42
CA GLY A 119 -3.58 -7.52 -10.75
C GLY A 119 -3.80 -7.58 -9.26
N ALA A 120 -3.06 -8.45 -8.60
CA ALA A 120 -3.09 -8.56 -7.15
C ALA A 120 -1.80 -9.21 -6.65
N GLY A 121 -1.57 -9.08 -5.35
CA GLY A 121 -0.48 -9.78 -4.70
C GLY A 121 -0.31 -9.41 -3.24
N VAL A 122 0.89 -9.59 -2.73
CA VAL A 122 1.24 -9.38 -1.33
C VAL A 122 1.84 -7.99 -1.15
N LEU A 123 1.45 -7.33 -0.06
CA LEU A 123 2.02 -6.08 0.41
C LEU A 123 2.66 -6.31 1.77
N HIS A 124 3.90 -5.82 1.92
CA HIS A 124 4.56 -5.72 3.21
C HIS A 124 5.05 -4.29 3.42
N ILE A 125 4.83 -3.74 4.62
CA ILE A 125 5.28 -2.39 4.99
C ILE A 125 6.29 -2.49 6.14
N THR A 126 7.37 -1.72 6.04
CA THR A 126 8.34 -1.59 7.14
C THR A 126 8.61 -0.12 7.46
N PRO A 127 8.82 0.23 8.74
CA PRO A 127 9.35 1.54 9.11
C PRO A 127 10.79 1.67 8.61
N VAL A 128 11.15 2.85 8.10
CA VAL A 128 12.56 3.15 7.70
C VAL A 128 13.12 4.40 8.37
N ALA A 129 12.25 5.27 8.84
CA ALA A 129 12.52 6.37 9.76
C ALA A 129 11.23 6.61 10.56
N GLU A 130 11.22 7.62 11.44
CA GLU A 130 10.08 7.94 12.32
C GLU A 130 8.72 7.86 11.59
N ASN A 131 8.58 8.60 10.48
CA ASN A 131 7.33 8.66 9.72
C ASN A 131 7.41 8.12 8.28
N ASP A 132 8.61 7.75 7.82
CA ASP A 132 8.82 7.17 6.51
C ASP A 132 8.49 5.66 6.54
N ARG A 133 7.84 5.20 5.48
CA ARG A 133 7.42 3.80 5.35
C ARG A 133 7.90 3.23 4.02
N ARG A 134 8.46 2.02 4.04
CA ARG A 134 8.80 1.28 2.82
C ARG A 134 7.66 0.33 2.50
N PHE A 135 7.00 0.56 1.37
CA PHE A 135 6.03 -0.33 0.79
C PHE A 135 6.75 -1.30 -0.13
N MET A 136 6.48 -2.60 0.00
CA MET A 136 7.03 -3.66 -0.85
C MET A 136 5.88 -4.47 -1.43
N LEU A 137 5.75 -4.45 -2.76
CA LEU A 137 4.66 -5.12 -3.47
C LEU A 137 5.25 -6.23 -4.33
N THR A 138 4.75 -7.44 -4.15
CA THR A 138 4.98 -8.57 -5.05
C THR A 138 3.65 -9.11 -5.56
N GLY A 139 3.62 -9.65 -6.78
CA GLY A 139 2.40 -10.21 -7.37
C GLY A 139 2.45 -10.13 -8.88
N ASP A 140 1.28 -10.01 -9.51
CA ASP A 140 1.17 -10.04 -10.96
C ASP A 140 0.12 -9.05 -11.49
N ILE A 141 0.37 -8.51 -12.68
CA ILE A 141 -0.59 -7.70 -13.46
C ILE A 141 -0.84 -8.35 -14.81
N VAL A 142 -2.10 -8.41 -15.23
CA VAL A 142 -2.58 -9.11 -16.42
C VAL A 142 -3.67 -8.29 -17.11
N GLU A 143 -3.90 -8.50 -18.40
CA GLU A 143 -5.09 -7.98 -19.08
C GLU A 143 -6.37 -8.56 -18.48
N ALA A 144 -7.37 -7.72 -18.20
CA ALA A 144 -8.66 -8.19 -17.72
C ALA A 144 -9.31 -9.15 -18.74
N PRO A 145 -10.01 -10.22 -18.27
CA PRO A 145 -10.81 -11.05 -19.16
C PRO A 145 -11.80 -10.18 -19.94
N ARG A 146 -11.92 -10.41 -21.25
CA ARG A 146 -13.00 -9.79 -22.04
C ARG A 146 -14.32 -10.19 -21.41
N GLN A 147 -15.11 -9.21 -20.97
CA GLN A 147 -16.49 -9.49 -20.59
C GLN A 147 -17.24 -9.83 -21.88
N ASN A 148 -17.49 -11.12 -22.11
CA ASN A 148 -18.43 -11.53 -23.13
C ASN A 148 -19.81 -11.04 -22.67
N GLY A 149 -20.30 -9.98 -23.31
CA GLY A 149 -21.62 -9.42 -23.03
C GLY A 149 -22.68 -10.51 -23.15
N LYS A 150 -23.36 -10.80 -22.04
CA LYS A 150 -24.71 -11.34 -22.11
C LYS A 150 -25.65 -10.14 -22.14
N GLY A 151 -26.11 -9.82 -23.34
CA GLY A 151 -27.38 -9.10 -23.52
C GLY A 151 -28.56 -10.01 -23.17
#